data_AF-A0A165P955-F1
#
_entry.id   AF-A0A165P955-F1
#
_cell.length_a   1.000
_cell.length_b   1.000
_cell.length_c   1.000
_cell.angle_alpha   90.00
_cell.angle_beta   90.00
_cell.angle_gamma   90.00
#
_symmetry.space_group_name_H-M   'P 1'
#
loop_
_entity.id
_entity.type
_entity.pdbx_description
1 polymer ?
#
loop_
_entity_poly.entity_id
_entity_poly.type
_entity_poly.pdbx_seq_one_letter_code
_entity_poly.pdbx_strand_id
1 'polypeptide(L)'
;MSNIELSSFVTAAQLDNGLDKLHTTQETVTQRTSHTSVGGKVLSWAKLHITGDGQKSADQTRFQEALKSEFGKDVGEAAYKAFVLSDGKSHSLTKAQVLESVEFALSAQESNIEEQNVTARAAILASITKTHGTEVAANVTKLLEGSSEFANAGADPEQIKATVSEITKDVAQNLAAQTDANIATHIEKLGDREHLTAAASEAGIQIDWDNVSPEQITKLQENTKIKLEEQSRPNKSSSSIRGSLKDEQVQQAVGNQLRAIAALQSASAGGAALESVFSELGLPAEKISAGAFGEIATVLNGVFNTVSGPEGTNDITDQIEDILQKSIINSAVQDVLKSTLRETAQTDEFSSQIAPFIPEGTPKEIKAAQKWLPDLAAKEIVRSIKDGNDFQEQGGIVNAAKAELGKQIETAQSANEIIKGFVEHLTADEINAELLTVFIAKHSNNADGLGGDDNKFAAERHFTKIFKEHPEIQQQLNNAFRSEKLKVNSQVVSEAIELISTNVEEQLVNRLQQAGKHPTEAYATASVISSTLKGPFVQLFAPLLDSLDSLDENSVAEGEFLEQKQAVTDAFFFPNEPSENATEIANGLVKNFHNLFERHDLQLSF
;
A
#
# COMPACT_ATOMS: atom_id res chain seq x y z
N MET A 1 -60.42 26.08 31.25
CA MET A 1 -59.98 27.01 32.31
C MET A 1 -59.06 28.00 31.62
N SER A 2 -59.23 29.31 31.81
CA SER A 2 -58.28 30.30 31.28
C SER A 2 -56.93 30.12 32.00
N ASN A 3 -55.84 30.07 31.23
CA ASN A 3 -54.50 30.05 31.81
C ASN A 3 -54.21 31.44 32.38
N ILE A 4 -53.87 31.51 33.67
CA ILE A 4 -53.39 32.74 34.27
C ILE A 4 -51.93 32.91 33.83
N GLU A 5 -51.62 34.02 33.17
CA GLU A 5 -50.27 34.32 32.71
C GLU A 5 -49.30 34.48 33.89
N LEU A 6 -48.04 34.08 33.70
CA LEU A 6 -46.99 34.23 34.70
C LEU A 6 -46.81 35.70 35.14
N SER A 7 -46.99 36.63 34.20
CA SER A 7 -47.00 38.09 34.41
C SER A 7 -47.94 38.53 35.54
N SER A 8 -49.08 37.86 35.71
CA SER A 8 -50.06 38.14 36.76
C SER A 8 -49.56 37.73 38.15
N PHE A 9 -48.82 36.61 38.24
CA PHE A 9 -48.20 36.16 39.49
C PHE A 9 -47.05 37.09 39.89
N VAL A 10 -46.21 37.49 38.94
CA VAL A 10 -45.08 38.41 39.16
C VAL A 10 -45.59 39.79 39.62
N THR A 11 -46.58 40.34 38.93
CA THR A 11 -47.17 41.65 39.27
C THR A 11 -47.77 41.63 40.69
N ALA A 12 -48.50 40.56 41.04
CA ALA A 12 -49.06 40.40 42.38
C ALA A 12 -47.99 40.24 43.48
N ALA A 13 -46.86 39.59 43.14
CA ALA A 13 -45.73 39.41 44.04
C ALA A 13 -44.97 40.71 44.31
N GLN A 14 -44.84 41.60 43.31
CA GLN A 14 -44.10 42.86 43.38
C GLN A 14 -44.84 44.00 44.10
N LEU A 15 -46.17 43.96 44.20
CA LEU A 15 -46.96 45.00 44.89
C LEU A 15 -46.69 45.01 46.41
N ASP A 16 -46.12 46.08 46.95
CA ASP A 16 -45.70 46.17 48.36
C ASP A 16 -46.77 46.75 49.29
N ASN A 17 -47.38 45.89 50.11
CA ASN A 17 -48.37 46.24 51.13
C ASN A 17 -48.26 45.35 52.40
N GLY A 18 -47.11 44.71 52.64
CA GLY A 18 -46.87 43.90 53.86
C GLY A 18 -47.62 42.57 53.97
N LEU A 19 -47.99 41.94 52.84
CA LEU A 19 -48.68 40.64 52.79
C LEU A 19 -47.89 39.63 51.95
N ASP A 20 -47.41 38.53 52.56
CA ASP A 20 -46.45 37.60 51.96
C ASP A 20 -47.05 36.46 51.11
N LYS A 21 -48.39 36.38 51.01
CA LYS A 21 -49.10 35.23 50.40
C LYS A 21 -50.04 35.65 49.27
N LEU A 22 -50.05 34.84 48.21
CA LEU A 22 -50.82 35.02 46.98
C LEU A 22 -51.95 33.99 46.86
N HIS A 23 -53.02 34.36 46.18
CA HIS A 23 -54.17 33.49 45.91
C HIS A 23 -54.74 33.76 44.50
N THR A 24 -55.22 32.72 43.82
CA THR A 24 -55.73 32.82 42.44
C THR A 24 -57.26 32.68 42.41
N THR A 25 -57.93 33.58 41.68
CA THR A 25 -59.36 33.44 41.32
C THR A 25 -59.49 32.78 39.94
N GLN A 26 -60.67 32.78 39.32
CA GLN A 26 -60.83 32.21 37.97
C GLN A 26 -60.07 32.99 36.89
N GLU A 27 -59.76 34.27 37.11
CA GLU A 27 -59.19 35.15 36.07
C GLU A 27 -58.02 36.02 36.55
N THR A 28 -57.73 36.10 37.85
CA THR A 28 -56.70 37.02 38.39
C THR A 28 -55.93 36.45 39.58
N VAL A 29 -54.69 36.92 39.76
CA VAL A 29 -53.89 36.69 40.98
C VAL A 29 -54.07 37.88 41.91
N THR A 30 -54.49 37.63 43.15
CA THR A 30 -54.74 38.69 44.14
C THR A 30 -53.95 38.45 45.42
N GLN A 31 -53.62 39.54 46.11
CA GLN A 31 -52.99 39.46 47.43
C GLN A 31 -54.00 39.00 48.48
N ARG A 32 -53.54 38.16 49.42
CA ARG A 32 -54.39 37.73 50.53
C ARG A 32 -54.36 38.76 51.66
N THR A 33 -55.32 39.68 51.70
CA THR A 33 -55.54 40.56 52.86
C THR A 33 -56.12 39.78 54.03
N SER A 34 -55.45 39.77 55.19
CA SER A 34 -55.88 39.03 56.38
C SER A 34 -56.40 39.91 57.52
N HIS A 35 -56.77 41.17 57.23
CA HIS A 35 -57.11 42.15 58.28
C HIS A 35 -58.38 42.93 57.95
N THR A 36 -59.25 43.10 58.95
CA THR A 36 -60.24 44.18 59.01
C THR A 36 -60.15 44.83 60.39
N SER A 37 -60.12 46.17 60.45
CA SER A 37 -60.17 46.91 61.72
C SER A 37 -61.62 47.04 62.17
N VAL A 38 -61.94 46.54 63.36
CA VAL A 38 -63.20 46.85 64.06
C VAL A 38 -62.82 47.46 65.41
N GLY A 39 -63.14 48.73 65.61
CA GLY A 39 -62.92 49.42 66.89
C GLY A 39 -61.45 49.65 67.27
N GLY A 40 -60.55 49.84 66.29
CA GLY A 40 -59.16 50.29 66.56
C GLY A 40 -58.21 49.23 67.10
N LYS A 41 -58.57 47.94 67.07
CA LYS A 41 -57.66 46.82 67.39
C LYS A 41 -57.52 45.88 66.19
N VAL A 42 -56.28 45.53 65.85
CA VAL A 42 -55.94 44.59 64.78
C VAL A 42 -56.29 43.17 65.23
N LEU A 43 -57.37 42.60 64.68
CA LEU A 43 -57.69 41.19 64.83
C LEU A 43 -56.99 40.42 63.71
N SER A 44 -55.87 39.75 64.02
CA SER A 44 -55.40 38.66 63.17
C SER A 44 -56.32 37.46 63.42
N TRP A 45 -57.07 37.03 62.42
CA TRP A 45 -57.82 35.79 62.55
C TRP A 45 -56.85 34.63 62.77
N ALA A 46 -56.81 34.11 64.01
CA ALA A 46 -56.31 32.77 64.27
C ALA A 46 -57.11 31.80 63.38
N LYS A 47 -56.42 31.14 62.44
CA LYS A 47 -56.99 30.14 61.51
C LYS A 47 -58.21 30.60 60.71
N LEU A 48 -58.04 31.57 59.81
CA LEU A 48 -58.91 31.64 58.64
C LEU A 48 -58.47 30.57 57.62
N HIS A 49 -59.03 29.36 57.77
CA HIS A 49 -59.17 28.34 56.71
C HIS A 49 -60.09 28.87 55.58
N ILE A 50 -59.80 30.04 54.99
CA ILE A 50 -60.65 30.60 53.90
C ILE A 50 -60.32 29.97 52.55
N THR A 51 -59.13 29.40 52.43
CA THR A 51 -58.75 28.55 51.30
C THR A 51 -58.44 27.17 51.86
N GLY A 52 -59.36 26.22 51.65
CA GLY A 52 -59.12 24.81 51.93
C GLY A 52 -57.88 24.32 51.18
N ASP A 53 -57.32 23.18 51.59
CA ASP A 53 -56.12 22.63 50.95
C ASP A 53 -56.31 22.42 49.44
N GLY A 54 -57.55 22.20 48.98
CA GLY A 54 -57.91 22.18 47.55
C GLY A 54 -57.65 23.50 46.81
N GLN A 55 -57.86 24.67 47.44
CA GLN A 55 -57.62 25.95 46.78
C GLN A 55 -56.14 26.34 46.79
N LYS A 56 -55.41 26.00 47.87
CA LYS A 56 -53.94 26.16 47.92
C LYS A 56 -53.26 25.30 46.85
N SER A 57 -53.71 24.05 46.72
CA SER A 57 -53.26 23.12 45.67
C SER A 57 -53.58 23.66 44.28
N ALA A 58 -54.76 24.24 44.07
CA ALA A 58 -55.13 24.88 42.81
C ALA A 58 -54.26 26.10 42.49
N ASP A 59 -53.96 26.97 43.46
CA ASP A 59 -53.09 28.14 43.29
C ASP A 59 -51.65 27.72 42.92
N GLN A 60 -51.14 26.70 43.61
CA GLN A 60 -49.84 26.06 43.36
C GLN A 60 -49.77 25.44 41.94
N THR A 61 -50.80 24.69 41.56
CA THR A 61 -50.90 24.04 40.24
C THR A 61 -50.96 25.09 39.13
N ARG A 62 -51.72 26.17 39.31
CA ARG A 62 -51.82 27.26 38.34
C ARG A 62 -50.50 28.01 38.17
N PHE A 63 -49.76 28.25 39.26
CA PHE A 63 -48.44 28.86 39.18
C PHE A 63 -47.43 27.93 38.47
N GLN A 64 -47.46 26.63 38.78
CA GLN A 64 -46.63 25.63 38.11
C GLN A 64 -46.92 25.57 36.60
N GLU A 65 -48.19 25.55 36.20
CA GLU A 65 -48.57 25.55 34.77
C GLU A 65 -48.24 26.88 34.09
N ALA A 66 -48.32 28.02 34.79
CA ALA A 66 -47.86 29.31 34.26
C ALA A 66 -46.34 29.32 34.00
N LEU A 67 -45.53 28.76 34.90
CA LEU A 67 -44.08 28.59 34.69
C LEU A 67 -43.77 27.67 33.51
N LYS A 68 -44.49 26.55 33.37
CA LYS A 68 -44.33 25.63 32.22
C LYS A 68 -44.77 26.25 30.90
N SER A 69 -45.81 27.08 30.93
CA SER A 69 -46.31 27.77 29.74
C SER A 69 -45.31 28.82 29.24
N GLU A 70 -44.61 29.50 30.14
CA GLU A 70 -43.65 30.56 29.78
C GLU A 70 -42.28 29.99 29.40
N PHE A 71 -41.73 29.07 30.21
CA PHE A 71 -40.35 28.60 30.10
C PHE A 71 -40.21 27.21 29.49
N GLY A 72 -41.33 26.59 29.09
CA GLY A 72 -41.39 25.19 28.67
C GLY A 72 -41.47 24.23 29.86
N LYS A 73 -41.88 22.99 29.58
CA LYS A 73 -42.20 21.99 30.61
C LYS A 73 -41.05 21.72 31.58
N ASP A 74 -39.85 21.53 31.07
CA ASP A 74 -38.72 21.06 31.87
C ASP A 74 -38.14 22.16 32.79
N VAL A 75 -37.92 23.36 32.23
CA VAL A 75 -37.45 24.53 33.00
C VAL A 75 -38.53 24.98 33.99
N GLY A 76 -39.79 25.04 33.57
CA GLY A 76 -40.91 25.43 34.43
C GLY A 76 -41.14 24.46 35.59
N GLU A 77 -40.98 23.15 35.38
CA GLU A 77 -41.05 22.15 36.46
C GLU A 77 -39.88 22.21 37.43
N ALA A 78 -38.65 22.42 36.93
CA ALA A 78 -37.46 22.56 37.76
C ALA A 78 -37.54 23.82 38.65
N ALA A 79 -37.92 24.95 38.05
CA ALA A 79 -38.11 26.23 38.73
C ALA A 79 -39.12 26.13 39.87
N TYR A 80 -40.27 25.51 39.61
CA TYR A 80 -41.29 25.31 40.64
C TYR A 80 -40.79 24.41 41.78
N LYS A 81 -40.10 23.30 41.47
CA LYS A 81 -39.62 22.35 42.48
C LYS A 81 -38.50 22.91 43.37
N ALA A 82 -37.69 23.83 42.86
CA ALA A 82 -36.54 24.38 43.59
C ALA A 82 -36.93 25.17 44.85
N PHE A 83 -38.12 25.79 44.87
CA PHE A 83 -38.53 26.69 45.96
C PHE A 83 -39.82 26.27 46.68
N VAL A 84 -40.45 25.16 46.26
CA VAL A 84 -41.65 24.61 46.91
C VAL A 84 -41.26 23.61 47.99
N LEU A 85 -41.92 23.72 49.16
CA LEU A 85 -41.67 22.81 50.29
C LEU A 85 -42.05 21.37 49.89
N SER A 86 -41.07 20.46 49.94
CA SER A 86 -41.22 19.07 49.47
C SER A 86 -41.97 18.15 50.44
N ASP A 87 -42.75 18.68 51.39
CA ASP A 87 -43.44 17.90 52.43
C ASP A 87 -44.77 17.28 51.98
N GLY A 88 -45.14 17.46 50.70
CA GLY A 88 -46.35 16.91 50.09
C GLY A 88 -47.66 17.58 50.55
N LYS A 89 -47.59 18.67 51.32
CA LYS A 89 -48.77 19.37 51.84
C LYS A 89 -49.04 20.64 51.04
N SER A 90 -50.33 20.89 50.75
CA SER A 90 -50.75 22.13 50.07
C SER A 90 -50.52 23.34 50.97
N HIS A 91 -49.66 24.25 50.55
CA HIS A 91 -49.35 25.49 51.26
C HIS A 91 -49.73 26.71 50.42
N SER A 92 -49.83 27.87 51.08
CA SER A 92 -50.07 29.11 50.33
C SER A 92 -48.82 29.47 49.53
N LEU A 93 -49.01 29.89 48.28
CA LEU A 93 -47.95 30.43 47.44
C LEU A 93 -47.45 31.74 48.04
N THR A 94 -46.15 31.85 48.29
CA THR A 94 -45.55 33.07 48.85
C THR A 94 -44.93 33.94 47.76
N LYS A 95 -44.75 35.23 48.05
CA LYS A 95 -44.08 36.17 47.12
C LYS A 95 -42.65 35.74 46.79
N ALA A 96 -41.89 35.34 47.82
CA ALA A 96 -40.51 34.85 47.64
C ALA A 96 -40.48 33.64 46.71
N GLN A 97 -41.35 32.65 46.93
CA GLN A 97 -41.45 31.49 46.05
C GLN A 97 -41.76 31.84 44.60
N VAL A 98 -42.61 32.86 44.35
CA VAL A 98 -42.90 33.29 42.98
C VAL A 98 -41.68 33.96 42.35
N LEU A 99 -41.06 34.94 43.03
CA LEU A 99 -39.95 35.69 42.47
C LEU A 99 -38.69 34.83 42.31
N GLU A 100 -38.33 34.02 43.30
CA GLU A 100 -37.16 33.13 43.27
C GLU A 100 -37.32 32.02 42.22
N SER A 101 -38.54 31.46 42.04
CA SER A 101 -38.79 30.48 40.97
C SER A 101 -38.67 31.10 39.58
N VAL A 102 -39.13 32.35 39.40
CA VAL A 102 -39.01 33.05 38.11
C VAL A 102 -37.55 33.42 37.82
N GLU A 103 -36.81 33.92 38.81
CA GLU A 103 -35.38 34.23 38.68
C GLU A 103 -34.55 32.98 38.34
N PHE A 104 -34.85 31.85 38.98
CA PHE A 104 -34.24 30.57 38.65
C PHE A 104 -34.61 30.11 37.23
N ALA A 105 -35.87 30.24 36.82
CA ALA A 105 -36.31 29.87 35.49
C ALA A 105 -35.61 30.70 34.40
N LEU A 106 -35.47 32.01 34.62
CA LEU A 106 -34.72 32.91 33.74
C LEU A 106 -33.24 32.50 33.66
N SER A 107 -32.59 32.28 34.79
CA SER A 107 -31.18 31.87 34.84
C SER A 107 -30.97 30.50 34.16
N ALA A 108 -31.88 29.56 34.35
CA ALA A 108 -31.83 28.23 33.72
C ALA A 108 -32.09 28.30 32.20
N GLN A 109 -33.00 29.17 31.76
CA GLN A 109 -33.25 29.40 30.33
C GLN A 109 -32.04 30.05 29.66
N GLU A 110 -31.42 31.06 30.29
CA GLU A 110 -30.18 31.68 29.80
C GLU A 110 -29.05 30.64 29.70
N SER A 111 -28.88 29.78 30.70
CA SER A 111 -27.89 28.70 30.67
C SER A 111 -28.16 27.70 29.54
N ASN A 112 -29.42 27.31 29.31
CA ASN A 112 -29.78 26.39 28.24
C ASN A 112 -29.52 27.00 26.85
N ILE A 113 -29.80 28.29 26.68
CA ILE A 113 -29.51 29.01 25.43
C ILE A 113 -28.00 29.05 25.17
N GLU A 114 -27.19 29.35 26.19
CA GLU A 114 -25.73 29.34 26.04
C GLU A 114 -25.19 27.95 25.68
N GLU A 115 -25.70 26.89 26.32
CA GLU A 115 -25.30 25.50 26.00
C GLU A 115 -25.66 25.11 24.56
N GLN A 116 -26.86 25.49 24.09
CA GLN A 116 -27.28 25.30 22.70
C GLN A 116 -26.37 26.06 21.73
N ASN A 117 -26.02 27.30 22.06
CA ASN A 117 -25.09 28.13 21.27
C ASN A 117 -23.68 27.51 21.20
N VAL A 118 -23.12 27.04 22.32
CA VAL A 118 -21.81 26.36 22.35
C VAL A 118 -21.84 25.10 21.49
N THR A 119 -22.87 24.28 21.65
CA THR A 119 -23.02 23.01 20.93
C THR A 119 -23.15 23.22 19.43
N ALA A 120 -23.98 24.18 19.00
CA ALA A 120 -24.16 24.51 17.59
C ALA A 120 -22.86 25.03 16.95
N ARG A 121 -22.15 25.95 17.62
CA ARG A 121 -20.84 26.46 17.16
C ARG A 121 -19.81 25.33 16.99
N ALA A 122 -19.69 24.46 17.98
CA ALA A 122 -18.76 23.34 17.95
C ALA A 122 -19.07 22.36 16.80
N ALA A 123 -20.35 22.04 16.58
CA ALA A 123 -20.79 21.18 15.49
C ALA A 123 -20.46 21.76 14.10
N ILE A 124 -20.69 23.07 13.91
CA ILE A 124 -20.38 23.78 12.66
C ILE A 124 -18.87 23.75 12.38
N LEU A 125 -18.03 24.12 13.36
CA LEU A 125 -16.57 24.14 13.21
C LEU A 125 -15.97 22.73 13.00
N ALA A 126 -16.52 21.72 13.68
CA ALA A 126 -16.12 20.32 13.46
C ALA A 126 -16.43 19.87 12.03
N SER A 127 -17.58 20.26 11.47
CA SER A 127 -17.95 19.98 10.08
C SER A 127 -17.00 20.63 9.08
N ILE A 128 -16.56 21.86 9.35
CA ILE A 128 -15.57 22.56 8.52
C ILE A 128 -14.24 21.83 8.57
N THR A 129 -13.74 21.52 9.77
CA THR A 129 -12.46 20.82 9.96
C THR A 129 -12.44 19.49 9.20
N LYS A 130 -13.55 18.74 9.26
CA LYS A 130 -13.69 17.45 8.56
C LYS A 130 -13.67 17.59 7.03
N THR A 131 -14.29 18.63 6.49
CA THR A 131 -14.45 18.80 5.03
C THR A 131 -13.28 19.54 4.39
N HIS A 132 -12.74 20.55 5.09
CA HIS A 132 -11.80 21.53 4.54
C HIS A 132 -10.44 21.56 5.25
N GLY A 133 -10.23 20.73 6.28
CA GLY A 133 -8.98 20.70 7.03
C GLY A 133 -8.92 21.72 8.17
N THR A 134 -7.88 21.58 9.00
CA THR A 134 -7.69 22.35 10.24
C THR A 134 -7.36 23.81 9.99
N GLU A 135 -6.61 24.12 8.93
CA GLU A 135 -6.18 25.49 8.64
C GLU A 135 -7.31 26.37 8.10
N VAL A 136 -8.15 25.82 7.22
CA VAL A 136 -9.38 26.50 6.80
C VAL A 136 -10.29 26.73 8.00
N ALA A 137 -10.46 25.73 8.88
CA ALA A 137 -11.26 25.87 10.09
C ALA A 137 -10.73 26.96 11.04
N ALA A 138 -9.41 27.05 11.22
CA ALA A 138 -8.78 28.09 12.03
C ALA A 138 -9.01 29.50 11.45
N ASN A 139 -8.83 29.66 10.14
CA ASN A 139 -9.08 30.94 9.45
C ASN A 139 -10.55 31.36 9.52
N VAL A 140 -11.48 30.41 9.32
CA VAL A 140 -12.92 30.67 9.46
C VAL A 140 -13.26 31.06 10.90
N THR A 141 -12.70 30.35 11.88
CA THR A 141 -12.91 30.66 13.31
C THR A 141 -12.49 32.09 13.63
N LYS A 142 -11.30 32.51 13.16
CA LYS A 142 -10.80 33.87 13.33
C LYS A 142 -11.68 34.93 12.67
N LEU A 143 -12.29 34.63 11.52
CA LEU A 143 -13.25 35.55 10.88
C LEU A 143 -14.58 35.65 11.63
N LEU A 144 -14.96 34.59 12.33
CA LEU A 144 -16.19 34.53 13.12
C LEU A 144 -16.00 35.07 14.56
N GLU A 145 -14.77 35.33 14.99
CA GLU A 145 -14.48 35.94 16.29
C GLU A 145 -15.19 37.30 16.41
N GLY A 146 -16.02 37.45 17.44
CA GLY A 146 -16.80 38.66 17.68
C GLY A 146 -18.11 38.76 16.89
N SER A 147 -18.46 37.78 16.06
CA SER A 147 -19.77 37.75 15.39
C SER A 147 -20.89 37.44 16.37
N SER A 148 -21.83 38.39 16.54
CA SER A 148 -23.02 38.20 17.36
C SER A 148 -23.99 37.17 16.77
N GLU A 149 -24.01 37.00 15.45
CA GLU A 149 -24.84 36.00 14.76
C GLU A 149 -24.29 34.59 15.01
N PHE A 150 -22.97 34.42 14.94
CA PHE A 150 -22.33 33.14 15.26
C PHE A 150 -22.35 32.82 16.75
N ALA A 151 -22.22 33.82 17.63
CA ALA A 151 -22.37 33.66 19.08
C ALA A 151 -23.75 33.11 19.46
N ASN A 152 -24.79 33.45 18.69
CA ASN A 152 -26.18 33.00 18.89
C ASN A 152 -26.59 31.85 17.95
N ALA A 153 -25.63 30.99 17.54
CA ALA A 153 -25.89 29.94 16.56
C ALA A 153 -26.97 28.92 16.95
N GLY A 154 -27.31 28.80 18.23
CA GLY A 154 -28.38 27.93 18.73
C GLY A 154 -29.78 28.40 18.34
N ALA A 155 -29.96 29.68 17.99
CA ALA A 155 -31.26 30.23 17.61
C ALA A 155 -31.73 29.79 16.21
N ASP A 156 -30.80 29.72 15.24
CA ASP A 156 -31.05 29.14 13.90
C ASP A 156 -29.78 28.43 13.38
N PRO A 157 -29.53 27.18 13.81
CA PRO A 157 -28.31 26.47 13.46
C PRO A 157 -28.13 26.23 11.96
N GLU A 158 -29.22 26.01 11.21
CA GLU A 158 -29.13 25.70 9.78
C GLU A 158 -28.86 26.94 8.94
N GLN A 159 -29.46 28.09 9.27
CA GLN A 159 -29.15 29.35 8.61
C GLN A 159 -27.69 29.75 8.87
N ILE A 160 -27.23 29.68 10.12
CA ILE A 160 -25.84 30.02 10.47
C ILE A 160 -24.86 29.07 9.80
N LYS A 161 -25.16 27.77 9.76
CA LYS A 161 -24.36 26.78 9.05
C LYS A 161 -24.26 27.09 7.54
N ALA A 162 -25.34 27.53 6.90
CA ALA A 162 -25.32 27.92 5.49
C ALA A 162 -24.41 29.14 5.26
N THR A 163 -24.55 30.20 6.07
CA THR A 163 -23.69 31.39 6.00
C THR A 163 -22.22 31.05 6.22
N VAL A 164 -21.93 30.27 7.27
CA VAL A 164 -20.56 29.83 7.59
C VAL A 164 -19.99 28.94 6.49
N SER A 165 -20.81 28.16 5.79
CA SER A 165 -20.36 27.33 4.67
C SER A 165 -19.93 28.17 3.46
N GLU A 166 -20.61 29.26 3.13
CA GLU A 166 -20.17 30.18 2.07
C GLU A 166 -18.86 30.90 2.46
N ILE A 167 -18.75 31.40 3.70
CA ILE A 167 -17.49 31.97 4.22
C ILE A 167 -16.35 30.94 4.12
N THR A 168 -16.63 29.68 4.49
CA THR A 168 -15.66 28.59 4.42
C THR A 168 -15.18 28.34 3.00
N LYS A 169 -16.09 28.41 2.01
CA LYS A 169 -15.75 28.24 0.59
C LYS A 169 -14.82 29.34 0.11
N ASP A 170 -15.11 30.60 0.45
CA ASP A 170 -14.25 31.73 0.07
C ASP A 170 -12.87 31.66 0.74
N VAL A 171 -12.81 31.29 2.02
CA VAL A 171 -11.55 31.08 2.74
C VAL A 171 -10.74 29.95 2.11
N ALA A 172 -11.37 28.83 1.80
CA ALA A 172 -10.69 27.69 1.16
C ALA A 172 -10.15 28.07 -0.23
N GLN A 173 -10.92 28.81 -1.04
CA GLN A 173 -10.47 29.29 -2.36
C GLN A 173 -9.29 30.25 -2.25
N ASN A 174 -9.34 31.20 -1.32
CA ASN A 174 -8.24 32.15 -1.09
C ASN A 174 -6.98 31.44 -0.60
N LEU A 175 -7.10 30.48 0.32
CA LEU A 175 -5.97 29.69 0.80
C LEU A 175 -5.35 28.84 -0.32
N ALA A 176 -6.18 28.24 -1.17
CA ALA A 176 -5.70 27.50 -2.34
C ALA A 176 -4.93 28.40 -3.31
N ALA A 177 -5.47 29.59 -3.63
CA ALA A 177 -4.80 30.54 -4.50
C ALA A 177 -3.45 31.04 -3.93
N GLN A 178 -3.38 31.29 -2.61
CA GLN A 178 -2.14 31.65 -1.94
C GLN A 178 -1.12 30.51 -1.95
N THR A 179 -1.58 29.28 -1.72
CA THR A 179 -0.72 28.09 -1.75
C THR A 179 -0.14 27.88 -3.15
N ASP A 180 -0.96 28.04 -4.20
CA ASP A 180 -0.51 27.91 -5.59
C ASP A 180 0.50 29.00 -5.98
N ALA A 181 0.28 30.24 -5.51
CA ALA A 181 1.24 31.33 -5.68
C ALA A 181 2.57 31.06 -4.94
N ASN A 182 2.51 30.47 -3.74
CA ASN A 182 3.69 30.08 -2.97
C ASN A 182 4.46 28.97 -3.68
N ILE A 183 3.78 27.93 -4.16
CA ILE A 183 4.40 26.86 -4.97
C ILE A 183 5.09 27.49 -6.18
N ALA A 184 4.39 28.32 -6.95
CA ALA A 184 4.96 28.97 -8.13
C ALA A 184 6.22 29.78 -7.79
N THR A 185 6.19 30.53 -6.69
CA THR A 185 7.34 31.31 -6.21
C THR A 185 8.54 30.42 -5.85
N HIS A 186 8.31 29.29 -5.16
CA HIS A 186 9.39 28.35 -4.86
C HIS A 186 9.96 27.74 -6.14
N ILE A 187 9.11 27.31 -7.08
CA ILE A 187 9.57 26.71 -8.33
C ILE A 187 10.32 27.70 -9.22
N GLU A 188 9.91 28.96 -9.25
CA GLU A 188 10.63 30.03 -9.97
C GLU A 188 12.05 30.20 -9.41
N LYS A 189 12.21 30.24 -8.07
CA LYS A 189 13.53 30.33 -7.43
C LYS A 189 14.44 29.14 -7.75
N LEU A 190 13.88 27.94 -7.98
CA LEU A 190 14.67 26.78 -8.40
C LEU A 190 15.21 26.89 -9.84
N GLY A 191 14.83 27.92 -10.59
CA GLY A 191 15.47 28.27 -11.86
C GLY A 191 16.75 29.10 -11.69
N ASP A 192 17.00 29.64 -10.51
CA ASP A 192 18.17 30.47 -10.20
C ASP A 192 19.32 29.62 -9.62
N ARG A 193 20.47 29.65 -10.31
CA ARG A 193 21.67 28.92 -9.93
C ARG A 193 22.23 29.37 -8.58
N GLU A 194 22.15 30.66 -8.24
CA GLU A 194 22.63 31.14 -6.93
C GLU A 194 21.78 30.57 -5.80
N HIS A 195 20.45 30.56 -5.99
CA HIS A 195 19.51 29.98 -5.03
C HIS A 195 19.73 28.47 -4.84
N LEU A 196 19.87 27.72 -5.94
CA LEU A 196 20.15 26.28 -5.89
C LEU A 196 21.49 25.99 -5.20
N THR A 197 22.52 26.82 -5.44
CA THR A 197 23.84 26.68 -4.79
C THR A 197 23.74 26.88 -3.27
N ALA A 198 22.97 27.87 -2.83
CA ALA A 198 22.72 28.12 -1.41
C ALA A 198 21.96 26.95 -0.78
N ALA A 199 20.89 26.46 -1.42
CA ALA A 199 20.09 25.33 -0.93
C ALA A 199 20.91 24.03 -0.83
N ALA A 200 21.78 23.75 -1.82
CA ALA A 200 22.68 22.61 -1.78
C ALA A 200 23.68 22.73 -0.63
N SER A 201 24.24 23.93 -0.42
CA SER A 201 25.20 24.20 0.68
C SER A 201 24.56 24.02 2.06
N GLU A 202 23.34 24.51 2.24
CA GLU A 202 22.56 24.35 3.48
C GLU A 202 22.28 22.86 3.78
N ALA A 203 21.99 22.07 2.73
CA ALA A 203 21.78 20.64 2.85
C ALA A 203 23.08 19.80 2.92
N GLY A 204 24.26 20.43 2.87
CA GLY A 204 25.55 19.75 2.88
C GLY A 204 25.87 18.96 1.60
N ILE A 205 25.31 19.36 0.47
CA ILE A 205 25.41 18.66 -0.83
C ILE A 205 26.40 19.41 -1.72
N GLN A 206 27.38 18.68 -2.26
CA GLN A 206 28.31 19.21 -3.26
C GLN A 206 27.79 18.88 -4.67
N ILE A 207 27.57 19.90 -5.50
CA ILE A 207 27.13 19.78 -6.89
C ILE A 207 28.10 20.57 -7.78
N ASP A 208 28.58 19.93 -8.84
CA ASP A 208 29.32 20.62 -9.89
C ASP A 208 28.34 21.26 -10.86
N TRP A 209 27.98 22.51 -10.60
CA TRP A 209 26.97 23.23 -11.36
C TRP A 209 27.33 23.48 -12.84
N ASP A 210 28.59 23.35 -13.23
CA ASP A 210 28.99 23.48 -14.66
C ASP A 210 28.59 22.24 -15.48
N ASN A 211 28.37 21.12 -14.80
CA ASN A 211 27.95 19.85 -15.38
C ASN A 211 26.46 19.54 -15.15
N VAL A 212 25.66 20.52 -14.72
CA VAL A 212 24.19 20.38 -14.59
C VAL A 212 23.51 20.93 -15.84
N SER A 213 22.76 20.09 -16.54
CA SER A 213 22.06 20.50 -17.76
C SER A 213 20.75 21.26 -17.46
N PRO A 214 20.27 22.11 -18.38
CA PRO A 214 18.96 22.77 -18.24
C PRO A 214 17.80 21.79 -18.08
N GLU A 215 17.87 20.60 -18.70
CA GLU A 215 16.87 19.55 -18.57
C GLU A 215 16.84 18.97 -17.15
N GLN A 216 17.98 18.87 -16.48
CA GLN A 216 18.03 18.43 -15.08
C GLN A 216 17.38 19.44 -14.15
N ILE A 217 17.61 20.74 -14.38
CA ILE A 217 16.94 21.81 -13.62
C ILE A 217 15.42 21.76 -13.86
N THR A 218 15.00 21.59 -15.11
CA THR A 218 13.58 21.48 -15.46
C THR A 218 12.92 20.29 -14.76
N LYS A 219 13.57 19.12 -14.74
CA LYS A 219 13.08 17.94 -14.01
C LYS A 219 13.03 18.14 -12.51
N LEU A 220 14.03 18.81 -11.93
CA LEU A 220 14.03 19.17 -10.51
C LEU A 220 12.83 20.06 -10.18
N GLN A 221 12.54 21.05 -11.02
CA GLN A 221 11.38 21.93 -10.87
C GLN A 221 10.07 21.15 -10.96
N GLU A 222 9.92 20.29 -11.97
CA GLU A 222 8.72 19.46 -12.17
C GLU A 222 8.49 18.51 -10.98
N ASN A 223 9.52 17.76 -10.59
CA ASN A 223 9.44 16.84 -9.46
C ASN A 223 9.12 17.59 -8.17
N THR A 224 9.84 18.67 -7.87
CA THR A 224 9.59 19.46 -6.65
C THR A 224 8.17 20.01 -6.64
N LYS A 225 7.67 20.51 -7.78
CA LYS A 225 6.29 20.99 -7.88
C LYS A 225 5.29 19.91 -7.49
N ILE A 226 5.45 18.71 -8.04
CA ILE A 226 4.59 17.57 -7.70
C ILE A 226 4.64 17.28 -6.19
N LYS A 227 5.83 17.30 -5.58
CA LYS A 227 6.00 17.06 -4.14
C LYS A 227 5.29 18.14 -3.30
N LEU A 228 5.43 19.42 -3.66
CA LEU A 228 4.77 20.52 -2.94
C LEU A 228 3.24 20.50 -3.11
N GLU A 229 2.74 20.12 -4.27
CA GLU A 229 1.31 19.89 -4.49
C GLU A 229 0.79 18.74 -3.60
N GLU A 230 1.56 17.66 -3.46
CA GLU A 230 1.22 16.51 -2.62
C GLU A 230 1.29 16.84 -1.12
N GLN A 231 2.21 17.71 -0.69
CA GLN A 231 2.27 18.24 0.68
C GLN A 231 1.04 19.09 1.04
N SER A 232 0.56 19.90 0.09
CA SER A 232 -0.53 20.85 0.34
C SER A 232 -1.93 20.26 0.14
N ARG A 233 -2.08 19.12 -0.56
CA ARG A 233 -3.40 18.62 -1.00
C ARG A 233 -3.67 17.14 -0.64
N PRO A 234 -4.91 16.77 -0.27
CA PRO A 234 -5.35 15.37 -0.10
C PRO A 234 -5.15 14.53 -1.36
N ASN A 235 -5.50 15.09 -2.51
CA ASN A 235 -5.31 14.49 -3.83
C ASN A 235 -5.19 15.61 -4.88
N LYS A 236 -4.72 15.26 -6.09
CA LYS A 236 -4.48 16.22 -7.19
C LYS A 236 -5.75 16.89 -7.73
N SER A 237 -6.94 16.35 -7.43
CA SER A 237 -8.25 16.85 -7.89
C SER A 237 -9.04 17.60 -6.82
N SER A 238 -8.51 17.73 -5.60
CA SER A 238 -9.16 18.34 -4.46
C SER A 238 -8.91 19.84 -4.46
N SER A 239 -9.99 20.62 -4.37
CA SER A 239 -9.95 22.04 -4.02
C SER A 239 -9.70 22.28 -2.52
N SER A 240 -9.71 21.22 -1.70
CA SER A 240 -9.42 21.26 -0.26
C SER A 240 -7.90 21.20 -0.02
N ILE A 241 -7.40 22.10 0.83
CA ILE A 241 -5.99 22.23 1.24
C ILE A 241 -5.82 21.53 2.59
N ARG A 242 -4.84 20.62 2.71
CA ARG A 242 -4.50 19.98 4.01
C ARG A 242 -3.92 21.00 4.99
N GLY A 243 -3.05 21.87 4.47
CA GLY A 243 -2.39 22.95 5.19
C GLY A 243 -1.41 23.70 4.28
N SER A 244 -0.88 24.81 4.78
CA SER A 244 0.16 25.61 4.17
C SER A 244 1.49 24.87 4.13
N LEU A 245 2.30 25.20 3.12
CA LEU A 245 3.66 24.67 2.99
C LEU A 245 4.54 25.25 4.08
N LYS A 246 5.17 24.35 4.85
CA LYS A 246 6.19 24.73 5.83
C LYS A 246 7.55 24.79 5.16
N ASP A 247 8.35 25.79 5.52
CA ASP A 247 9.67 26.01 4.95
C ASP A 247 10.58 24.78 5.11
N GLU A 248 10.53 24.08 6.25
CA GLU A 248 11.35 22.88 6.46
C GLU A 248 10.98 21.73 5.49
N GLN A 249 9.68 21.56 5.20
CA GLN A 249 9.20 20.51 4.28
C GLN A 249 9.54 20.84 2.83
N VAL A 250 9.51 22.13 2.47
CA VAL A 250 10.00 22.62 1.18
C VAL A 250 11.50 22.36 1.05
N GLN A 251 12.29 22.73 2.06
CA GLN A 251 13.74 22.50 2.09
C GLN A 251 14.09 21.01 1.97
N GLN A 252 13.37 20.12 2.65
CA GLN A 252 13.57 18.67 2.54
C GLN A 252 13.28 18.15 1.14
N ALA A 253 12.16 18.56 0.53
CA ALA A 253 11.81 18.16 -0.83
C ALA A 253 12.84 18.63 -1.86
N VAL A 254 13.26 19.90 -1.76
CA VAL A 254 14.33 20.46 -2.61
C VAL A 254 15.64 19.74 -2.38
N GLY A 255 16.05 19.55 -1.12
CA GLY A 255 17.28 18.85 -0.75
C GLY A 255 17.34 17.44 -1.33
N ASN A 256 16.24 16.68 -1.26
CA ASN A 256 16.19 15.33 -1.84
C ASN A 256 16.32 15.33 -3.37
N GLN A 257 15.76 16.31 -4.08
CA GLN A 257 15.98 16.45 -5.53
C GLN A 257 17.42 16.86 -5.87
N LEU A 258 18.04 17.71 -5.04
CA LEU A 258 19.45 18.07 -5.18
C LEU A 258 20.37 16.88 -4.93
N ARG A 259 20.05 16.00 -3.97
CA ARG A 259 20.78 14.74 -3.75
C ARG A 259 20.68 13.82 -4.97
N ALA A 260 19.54 13.76 -5.63
CA ALA A 260 19.40 13.01 -6.88
C ALA A 260 20.31 13.57 -7.99
N ILE A 261 20.42 14.90 -8.13
CA ILE A 261 21.37 15.52 -9.07
C ILE A 261 22.82 15.16 -8.72
N ALA A 262 23.22 15.31 -7.45
CA ALA A 262 24.58 14.97 -7.02
C ALA A 262 24.89 13.47 -7.24
N ALA A 263 23.93 12.60 -6.96
CA ALA A 263 24.04 11.16 -7.22
C ALA A 263 24.23 10.87 -8.73
N LEU A 264 23.47 11.52 -9.60
CA LEU A 264 23.63 11.40 -11.05
C LEU A 264 25.03 11.83 -11.51
N GLN A 265 25.59 12.90 -10.92
CA GLN A 265 26.95 13.32 -11.22
C GLN A 265 28.00 12.31 -10.75
N SER A 266 27.82 11.76 -9.54
CA SER A 266 28.76 10.76 -9.01
C SER A 266 28.73 9.43 -9.78
N ALA A 267 27.59 9.11 -10.43
CA ALA A 267 27.40 7.91 -11.23
C ALA A 267 27.64 8.11 -12.74
N SER A 268 27.96 9.33 -13.19
CA SER A 268 28.23 9.63 -14.60
C SER A 268 29.71 9.41 -14.97
N ALA A 269 30.06 9.60 -16.24
CA ALA A 269 31.43 9.41 -16.73
C ALA A 269 32.44 10.27 -15.96
N GLY A 270 33.44 9.63 -15.32
CA GLY A 270 34.43 10.30 -14.47
C GLY A 270 33.91 10.68 -13.06
N GLY A 271 32.70 10.21 -12.70
CA GLY A 271 32.13 10.39 -11.37
C GLY A 271 32.76 9.46 -10.33
N ALA A 272 32.93 9.96 -9.11
CA ALA A 272 33.66 9.26 -8.05
C ALA A 272 33.04 7.91 -7.65
N ALA A 273 31.71 7.82 -7.54
CA ALA A 273 31.05 6.56 -7.19
C ALA A 273 31.20 5.52 -8.31
N LEU A 274 31.09 5.95 -9.57
CA LEU A 274 31.33 5.08 -10.71
C LEU A 274 32.76 4.54 -10.72
N GLU A 275 33.74 5.43 -10.56
CA GLU A 275 35.17 5.07 -10.51
C GLU A 275 35.47 4.12 -9.36
N SER A 276 34.91 4.35 -8.17
CA SER A 276 35.08 3.45 -7.01
C SER A 276 34.56 2.05 -7.32
N VAL A 277 33.30 1.93 -7.77
CA VAL A 277 32.68 0.63 -8.07
C VAL A 277 33.45 -0.10 -9.17
N PHE A 278 33.86 0.60 -10.23
CA PHE A 278 34.61 -0.02 -11.32
C PHE A 278 36.02 -0.43 -10.89
N SER A 279 36.69 0.39 -10.06
CA SER A 279 38.00 0.05 -9.50
C SER A 279 37.93 -1.17 -8.58
N GLU A 280 36.93 -1.24 -7.70
CA GLU A 280 36.69 -2.38 -6.81
C GLU A 280 36.47 -3.68 -7.59
N LEU A 281 35.74 -3.60 -8.71
CA LEU A 281 35.44 -4.75 -9.56
C LEU A 281 36.53 -5.03 -10.62
N GLY A 282 37.57 -4.19 -10.72
CA GLY A 282 38.63 -4.33 -11.71
C GLY A 282 38.14 -4.16 -13.16
N LEU A 283 37.15 -3.30 -13.39
CA LEU A 283 36.59 -3.01 -14.70
C LEU A 283 37.12 -1.71 -15.33
N PRO A 284 37.25 -1.65 -16.66
CA PRO A 284 37.59 -0.41 -17.36
C PRO A 284 36.36 0.50 -17.47
N ALA A 285 36.33 1.59 -16.69
CA ALA A 285 35.24 2.56 -16.71
C ALA A 285 35.10 3.26 -18.08
N GLU A 286 36.18 3.35 -18.86
CA GLU A 286 36.18 3.92 -20.21
C GLU A 286 35.35 3.13 -21.24
N LYS A 287 34.97 1.88 -20.92
CA LYS A 287 34.14 1.04 -21.80
C LYS A 287 32.64 1.24 -21.62
N ILE A 288 32.20 2.09 -20.69
CA ILE A 288 30.78 2.30 -20.42
C ILE A 288 30.12 3.02 -21.60
N SER A 289 28.98 2.50 -22.06
CA SER A 289 28.24 3.11 -23.16
C SER A 289 27.46 4.34 -22.70
N ALA A 290 27.19 5.27 -23.62
CA ALA A 290 26.28 6.39 -23.36
C ALA A 290 24.86 5.91 -22.98
N GLY A 291 24.44 4.74 -23.49
CA GLY A 291 23.17 4.12 -23.14
C GLY A 291 23.09 3.72 -21.66
N ALA A 292 24.17 3.15 -21.11
CA ALA A 292 24.23 2.75 -19.71
C ALA A 292 24.07 3.95 -18.75
N PHE A 293 24.63 5.11 -19.09
CA PHE A 293 24.42 6.34 -18.30
C PHE A 293 22.95 6.80 -18.32
N GLY A 294 22.26 6.63 -19.45
CA GLY A 294 20.82 6.89 -19.54
C GLY A 294 19.98 5.94 -18.67
N GLU A 295 20.36 4.65 -18.62
CA GLU A 295 19.72 3.65 -17.76
C GLU A 295 19.97 3.95 -16.28
N ILE A 296 21.22 4.24 -15.88
CA ILE A 296 21.57 4.69 -14.52
C ILE A 296 20.69 5.88 -14.12
N ALA A 297 20.60 6.88 -14.99
CA ALA A 297 19.84 8.08 -14.70
C ALA A 297 18.35 7.79 -14.53
N THR A 298 17.79 6.88 -15.32
CA THR A 298 16.39 6.48 -15.23
C THR A 298 16.11 5.73 -13.92
N VAL A 299 16.97 4.75 -13.59
CA VAL A 299 16.84 3.94 -12.37
C VAL A 299 17.00 4.80 -11.13
N LEU A 300 18.05 5.63 -11.06
CA LEU A 300 18.30 6.51 -9.92
C LEU A 300 17.11 7.46 -9.71
N ASN A 301 16.67 8.18 -10.73
CA ASN A 301 15.54 9.11 -10.59
C ASN A 301 14.26 8.39 -10.11
N GLY A 302 13.98 7.18 -10.62
CA GLY A 302 12.85 6.37 -10.18
C GLY A 302 12.94 5.94 -8.71
N VAL A 303 14.12 5.47 -8.29
CA VAL A 303 14.37 5.05 -6.90
C VAL A 303 14.27 6.25 -5.97
N PHE A 304 14.97 7.36 -6.25
CA PHE A 304 14.93 8.59 -5.46
C PHE A 304 13.52 9.13 -5.29
N ASN A 305 12.71 9.15 -6.35
CA ASN A 305 11.32 9.58 -6.29
C ASN A 305 10.44 8.68 -5.42
N THR A 306 10.77 7.39 -5.33
CA THR A 306 10.07 6.41 -4.51
C THR A 306 10.48 6.53 -3.04
N VAL A 307 11.79 6.54 -2.75
CA VAL A 307 12.29 6.55 -1.37
C VAL A 307 12.05 7.87 -0.65
N SER A 308 12.06 9.00 -1.38
CA SER A 308 11.71 10.32 -0.83
C SER A 308 10.24 10.46 -0.45
N GLY A 309 9.39 9.51 -0.85
CA GLY A 309 7.96 9.49 -0.56
C GLY A 309 7.15 10.49 -1.40
N PRO A 310 5.81 10.45 -1.34
CA PRO A 310 4.92 11.33 -2.12
C PRO A 310 5.20 12.81 -1.85
N GLU A 311 5.42 13.17 -0.59
CA GLU A 311 5.69 14.54 -0.15
C GLU A 311 7.16 14.95 -0.33
N GLY A 312 8.06 14.00 -0.64
CA GLY A 312 9.49 14.29 -0.84
C GLY A 312 10.27 14.57 0.44
N THR A 313 9.69 14.33 1.61
CA THR A 313 10.22 14.73 2.93
C THR A 313 10.93 13.61 3.68
N ASN A 314 10.90 12.37 3.18
CA ASN A 314 11.60 11.26 3.83
C ASN A 314 13.12 11.52 3.83
N ASP A 315 13.77 11.24 4.96
CA ASP A 315 15.23 11.24 5.02
C ASP A 315 15.78 10.00 4.32
N ILE A 316 16.62 10.23 3.32
CA ILE A 316 17.24 9.20 2.49
C ILE A 316 18.76 9.23 2.59
N THR A 317 19.32 10.06 3.47
CA THR A 317 20.77 10.35 3.53
C THR A 317 21.60 9.07 3.64
N ASP A 318 21.22 8.16 4.54
CA ASP A 318 21.94 6.89 4.78
C ASP A 318 21.72 5.85 3.67
N GLN A 319 20.79 6.07 2.73
CA GLN A 319 20.45 5.12 1.66
C GLN A 319 21.16 5.44 0.34
N ILE A 320 21.73 6.64 0.20
CA ILE A 320 22.23 7.14 -1.09
C ILE A 320 23.36 6.29 -1.65
N GLU A 321 24.30 5.89 -0.80
CA GLU A 321 25.45 5.09 -1.21
C GLU A 321 25.03 3.72 -1.74
N ASP A 322 24.14 3.03 -1.03
CA ASP A 322 23.57 1.74 -1.45
C ASP A 322 22.75 1.87 -2.76
N ILE A 323 21.94 2.93 -2.88
CA ILE A 323 21.17 3.23 -4.10
C ILE A 323 22.10 3.45 -5.30
N LEU A 324 23.18 4.22 -5.10
CA LEU A 324 24.20 4.48 -6.12
C LEU A 324 24.89 3.19 -6.56
N GLN A 325 25.43 2.43 -5.60
CA GLN A 325 26.15 1.20 -5.87
C GLN A 325 25.28 0.20 -6.63
N LYS A 326 24.04 -0.03 -6.17
CA LYS A 326 23.09 -0.93 -6.85
C LYS A 326 22.75 -0.47 -8.27
N SER A 327 22.56 0.83 -8.48
CA SER A 327 22.23 1.36 -9.81
C SER A 327 23.41 1.23 -10.78
N ILE A 328 24.63 1.50 -10.32
CA ILE A 328 25.86 1.33 -11.12
C ILE A 328 26.06 -0.16 -11.47
N ILE A 329 25.92 -1.07 -10.50
CA ILE A 329 26.06 -2.52 -10.72
C ILE A 329 25.02 -3.04 -11.73
N ASN A 330 23.77 -2.61 -11.60
CA ASN A 330 22.69 -3.08 -12.48
C ASN A 330 22.79 -2.58 -13.91
N SER A 331 23.26 -1.36 -14.11
CA SER A 331 23.24 -0.73 -15.43
C SER A 331 24.64 -0.70 -16.06
N ALA A 332 25.61 -0.01 -15.46
CA ALA A 332 26.93 0.16 -16.07
C ALA A 332 27.79 -1.11 -16.03
N VAL A 333 27.89 -1.79 -14.89
CA VAL A 333 28.68 -3.03 -14.78
C VAL A 333 28.09 -4.10 -15.70
N GLN A 334 26.77 -4.27 -15.68
CA GLN A 334 26.11 -5.22 -16.56
C GLN A 334 26.33 -4.90 -18.04
N ASP A 335 26.24 -3.62 -18.46
CA ASP A 335 26.45 -3.21 -19.84
C ASP A 335 27.91 -3.43 -20.31
N VAL A 336 28.89 -3.08 -19.48
CA VAL A 336 30.32 -3.30 -19.80
C VAL A 336 30.63 -4.79 -19.91
N LEU A 337 30.07 -5.63 -19.03
CA LEU A 337 30.19 -7.08 -19.12
C LEU A 337 29.54 -7.61 -20.40
N LYS A 338 28.31 -7.21 -20.73
CA LYS A 338 27.63 -7.57 -21.98
C LYS A 338 28.48 -7.23 -23.20
N SER A 339 28.99 -6.01 -23.27
CA SER A 339 29.81 -5.52 -24.39
C SER A 339 31.09 -6.36 -24.53
N THR A 340 31.82 -6.54 -23.42
CA THR A 340 33.08 -7.29 -23.39
C THR A 340 32.89 -8.76 -23.78
N LEU A 341 31.79 -9.38 -23.33
CA LEU A 341 31.45 -10.75 -23.70
C LEU A 341 30.98 -10.87 -25.15
N ARG A 342 30.26 -9.88 -25.68
CA ARG A 342 29.87 -9.84 -27.10
C ARG A 342 31.06 -9.73 -28.04
N GLU A 343 32.09 -8.94 -27.68
CA GLU A 343 33.37 -8.92 -28.42
C GLU A 343 33.99 -10.33 -28.46
N THR A 344 33.96 -11.04 -27.33
CA THR A 344 34.47 -12.42 -27.21
C THR A 344 33.63 -13.40 -28.05
N ALA A 345 32.32 -13.20 -28.10
CA ALA A 345 31.37 -14.05 -28.83
C ALA A 345 31.37 -13.84 -30.35
N GLN A 346 31.90 -12.73 -30.86
CA GLN A 346 31.95 -12.41 -32.30
C GLN A 346 33.14 -13.04 -33.05
N THR A 347 33.74 -14.08 -32.50
CA THR A 347 34.85 -14.80 -33.13
C THR A 347 34.34 -15.98 -33.98
N ASP A 348 35.11 -16.36 -35.00
CA ASP A 348 34.83 -17.57 -35.80
C ASP A 348 34.91 -18.84 -34.95
N GLU A 349 35.82 -18.84 -33.96
CA GLU A 349 35.95 -19.92 -32.97
C GLU A 349 34.67 -20.06 -32.15
N PHE A 350 34.16 -18.97 -31.58
CA PHE A 350 32.89 -18.99 -30.85
C PHE A 350 31.72 -19.38 -31.75
N SER A 351 31.65 -18.83 -32.97
CA SER A 351 30.63 -19.20 -33.96
C SER A 351 30.63 -20.72 -34.23
N SER A 352 31.82 -21.32 -34.30
CA SER A 352 32.00 -22.76 -34.50
C SER A 352 31.64 -23.59 -33.26
N GLN A 353 31.87 -23.06 -32.06
CA GLN A 353 31.47 -23.71 -30.81
C GLN A 353 29.94 -23.70 -30.62
N ILE A 354 29.25 -22.67 -31.14
CA ILE A 354 27.80 -22.53 -31.01
C ILE A 354 26.97 -23.09 -32.16
N ALA A 355 27.55 -23.15 -33.37
CA ALA A 355 26.88 -23.71 -34.54
C ALA A 355 26.29 -25.12 -34.31
N PRO A 356 26.96 -26.03 -33.58
CA PRO A 356 26.44 -27.36 -33.27
C PRO A 356 25.16 -27.39 -32.44
N PHE A 357 24.69 -26.29 -31.84
CA PHE A 357 23.42 -26.29 -31.08
C PHE A 357 22.37 -25.31 -31.61
N ILE A 358 22.69 -24.56 -32.66
CA ILE A 358 21.71 -23.70 -33.34
C ILE A 358 20.99 -24.55 -34.42
N PRO A 359 19.66 -24.44 -34.57
CA PRO A 359 18.89 -25.44 -35.33
C PRO A 359 19.20 -25.50 -36.82
N GLU A 360 19.33 -24.34 -37.44
CA GLU A 360 19.68 -24.27 -38.86
C GLU A 360 21.11 -23.77 -39.08
N GLY A 361 21.80 -23.36 -38.01
CA GLY A 361 23.13 -22.76 -38.09
C GLY A 361 23.16 -21.53 -39.01
N THR A 362 22.02 -20.88 -39.24
CA THR A 362 21.95 -19.77 -40.19
C THR A 362 22.75 -18.59 -39.64
N PRO A 363 23.35 -17.75 -40.50
CA PRO A 363 24.07 -16.57 -40.04
C PRO A 363 23.23 -15.63 -39.16
N LYS A 364 21.89 -15.61 -39.37
CA LYS A 364 20.96 -14.82 -38.59
C LYS A 364 20.80 -15.37 -37.16
N GLU A 365 20.67 -16.68 -37.01
CA GLU A 365 20.52 -17.33 -35.71
C GLU A 365 21.83 -17.38 -34.93
N ILE A 366 22.97 -17.59 -35.61
CA ILE A 366 24.32 -17.47 -35.02
C ILE A 366 24.49 -16.06 -34.44
N LYS A 367 24.16 -15.01 -35.20
CA LYS A 367 24.21 -13.63 -34.69
C LYS A 367 23.26 -13.38 -33.52
N ALA A 368 22.09 -14.01 -33.50
CA ALA A 368 21.19 -13.93 -32.35
C ALA A 368 21.85 -14.58 -31.12
N ALA A 369 22.47 -15.75 -31.27
CA ALA A 369 23.20 -16.46 -30.21
C ALA A 369 24.41 -15.72 -29.67
N GLN A 370 25.17 -15.08 -30.55
CA GLN A 370 26.26 -14.18 -30.17
C GLN A 370 25.79 -12.92 -29.43
N LYS A 371 24.48 -12.64 -29.40
CA LYS A 371 23.91 -11.55 -28.62
C LYS A 371 23.35 -12.04 -27.27
N TRP A 372 22.58 -13.12 -27.26
CA TRP A 372 21.86 -13.54 -26.04
C TRP A 372 22.74 -14.26 -25.01
N LEU A 373 23.69 -15.11 -25.42
CA LEU A 373 24.58 -15.84 -24.50
C LEU A 373 25.44 -14.89 -23.64
N PRO A 374 26.12 -13.88 -24.22
CA PRO A 374 26.78 -12.82 -23.45
C PRO A 374 25.87 -12.10 -22.45
N ASP A 375 24.62 -11.86 -22.83
CA ASP A 375 23.67 -11.13 -21.99
C ASP A 375 23.26 -11.96 -20.75
N LEU A 376 23.11 -13.28 -20.90
CA LEU A 376 22.85 -14.20 -19.78
C LEU A 376 24.05 -14.31 -18.85
N ALA A 377 25.25 -14.55 -19.38
CA ALA A 377 26.46 -14.64 -18.57
C ALA A 377 26.71 -13.34 -17.77
N ALA A 378 26.49 -12.17 -18.39
CA ALA A 378 26.59 -10.89 -17.69
C ALA A 378 25.52 -10.74 -16.58
N LYS A 379 24.28 -11.19 -16.81
CA LYS A 379 23.22 -11.18 -15.78
C LYS A 379 23.61 -12.05 -14.58
N GLU A 380 24.17 -13.24 -14.81
CA GLU A 380 24.51 -14.17 -13.73
C GLU A 380 25.69 -13.67 -12.88
N ILE A 381 26.70 -13.07 -13.50
CA ILE A 381 27.79 -12.43 -12.75
C ILE A 381 27.26 -11.27 -11.91
N VAL A 382 26.37 -10.44 -12.47
CA VAL A 382 25.76 -9.34 -11.71
C VAL A 382 24.87 -9.86 -10.57
N ARG A 383 24.19 -11.00 -10.75
CA ARG A 383 23.47 -11.67 -9.66
C ARG A 383 24.43 -12.10 -8.55
N SER A 384 25.50 -12.80 -8.92
CA SER A 384 26.53 -13.27 -7.98
C SER A 384 27.21 -12.13 -7.22
N ILE A 385 27.44 -10.96 -7.85
CA ILE A 385 27.94 -9.76 -7.16
C ILE A 385 26.97 -9.33 -6.04
N LYS A 386 25.66 -9.34 -6.31
CA LYS A 386 24.63 -8.95 -5.32
C LYS A 386 24.53 -9.93 -4.16
N ASP A 387 24.85 -11.20 -4.41
CA ASP A 387 24.89 -12.25 -3.40
C ASP A 387 26.18 -12.19 -2.55
N GLY A 388 27.09 -11.28 -2.85
CA GLY A 388 28.32 -11.03 -2.10
C GLY A 388 29.51 -11.91 -2.51
N ASN A 389 29.44 -12.56 -3.68
CA ASN A 389 30.55 -13.37 -4.17
C ASN A 389 31.73 -12.50 -4.62
N ASP A 390 32.94 -12.91 -4.25
CA ASP A 390 34.18 -12.35 -4.81
C ASP A 390 34.61 -13.13 -6.06
N PHE A 391 35.39 -12.46 -6.92
CA PHE A 391 35.89 -13.04 -8.17
C PHE A 391 37.42 -13.04 -8.30
N GLN A 392 38.14 -12.87 -7.19
CA GLN A 392 39.61 -12.78 -7.19
C GLN A 392 40.24 -14.09 -7.65
N GLU A 393 39.70 -15.24 -7.21
CA GLU A 393 40.21 -16.56 -7.58
C GLU A 393 40.03 -16.85 -9.08
N GLN A 394 38.99 -16.30 -9.72
CA GLN A 394 38.76 -16.38 -11.17
C GLN A 394 39.58 -15.34 -11.96
N GLY A 395 40.40 -14.53 -11.30
CA GLY A 395 41.20 -13.47 -11.94
C GLY A 395 40.38 -12.24 -12.34
N GLY A 396 39.32 -11.94 -11.60
CA GLY A 396 38.46 -10.77 -11.77
C GLY A 396 37.15 -11.06 -12.51
N ILE A 397 36.22 -10.11 -12.45
CA ILE A 397 34.85 -10.34 -12.92
C ILE A 397 34.74 -10.61 -14.42
N VAL A 398 35.66 -10.07 -15.24
CA VAL A 398 35.68 -10.30 -16.68
C VAL A 398 36.03 -11.75 -17.00
N ASN A 399 36.98 -12.33 -16.27
CA ASN A 399 37.38 -13.73 -16.47
C ASN A 399 36.32 -14.68 -15.92
N ALA A 400 35.71 -14.35 -14.77
CA ALA A 400 34.53 -15.06 -14.28
C ALA A 400 33.39 -15.02 -15.31
N ALA A 401 33.12 -13.86 -15.92
CA ALA A 401 32.10 -13.71 -16.95
C ALA A 401 32.41 -14.52 -18.22
N LYS A 402 33.68 -14.62 -18.61
CA LYS A 402 34.10 -15.48 -19.74
C LYS A 402 33.97 -16.96 -19.40
N ALA A 403 34.34 -17.36 -18.18
CA ALA A 403 34.16 -18.73 -17.71
C ALA A 403 32.68 -19.10 -17.67
N GLU A 404 31.83 -18.19 -17.16
CA GLU A 404 30.38 -18.35 -17.16
C GLU A 404 29.84 -18.43 -18.60
N LEU A 405 30.28 -17.56 -19.52
CA LEU A 405 29.92 -17.67 -20.93
C LEU A 405 30.30 -19.05 -21.52
N GLY A 406 31.47 -19.58 -21.18
CA GLY A 406 31.86 -20.95 -21.55
C GLY A 406 30.93 -22.02 -20.97
N LYS A 407 30.59 -21.90 -19.68
CA LYS A 407 29.62 -22.77 -19.02
C LYS A 407 28.23 -22.69 -19.67
N GLN A 408 27.80 -21.51 -20.12
CA GLN A 408 26.53 -21.32 -20.83
C GLN A 408 26.54 -22.04 -22.19
N ILE A 409 27.67 -22.02 -22.91
CA ILE A 409 27.87 -22.79 -24.14
C ILE A 409 27.81 -24.30 -23.86
N GLU A 410 28.51 -24.78 -22.83
CA GLU A 410 28.48 -26.19 -22.41
C GLU A 410 27.08 -26.63 -21.97
N THR A 411 26.35 -25.74 -21.29
CA THR A 411 24.97 -25.98 -20.86
C THR A 411 24.04 -26.03 -22.08
N ALA A 412 24.21 -25.13 -23.06
CA ALA A 412 23.46 -25.17 -24.32
C ALA A 412 23.77 -26.45 -25.14
N GLN A 413 25.00 -26.96 -25.09
CA GLN A 413 25.34 -28.27 -25.69
C GLN A 413 24.68 -29.42 -24.92
N SER A 414 24.68 -29.35 -23.59
CA SER A 414 24.02 -30.34 -22.72
C SER A 414 22.50 -30.32 -22.87
N ALA A 415 21.91 -29.17 -23.23
CA ALA A 415 20.48 -29.01 -23.40
C ALA A 415 19.91 -29.96 -24.47
N ASN A 416 20.67 -30.28 -25.52
CA ASN A 416 20.22 -31.22 -26.54
C ASN A 416 20.07 -32.64 -25.98
N GLU A 417 21.07 -33.12 -25.22
CA GLU A 417 21.02 -34.43 -24.56
C GLU A 417 19.94 -34.48 -23.48
N ILE A 418 19.74 -33.37 -22.76
CA ILE A 418 18.67 -33.21 -21.78
C ILE A 418 17.31 -33.33 -22.48
N ILE A 419 17.08 -32.59 -23.57
CA ILE A 419 15.79 -32.61 -24.27
C ILE A 419 15.52 -33.99 -24.87
N LYS A 420 16.52 -34.61 -25.48
CA LYS A 420 16.41 -35.99 -25.98
C LYS A 420 16.03 -36.95 -24.87
N GLY A 421 16.77 -36.92 -23.76
CA GLY A 421 16.43 -37.71 -22.57
C GLY A 421 15.01 -37.43 -22.11
N PHE A 422 14.61 -36.16 -21.96
CA PHE A 422 13.28 -35.78 -21.53
C PHE A 422 12.16 -36.40 -22.38
N VAL A 423 12.28 -36.35 -23.71
CA VAL A 423 11.32 -37.00 -24.62
C VAL A 423 11.34 -38.51 -24.43
N GLU A 424 12.51 -39.14 -24.39
CA GLU A 424 12.63 -40.60 -24.19
C GLU A 424 11.94 -41.05 -22.89
N HIS A 425 12.05 -40.27 -21.80
CA HIS A 425 11.42 -40.61 -20.51
C HIS A 425 9.89 -40.47 -20.54
N LEU A 426 9.37 -39.36 -21.08
CA LEU A 426 7.93 -39.10 -21.07
C LEU A 426 7.17 -39.95 -22.10
N THR A 427 7.86 -40.48 -23.10
CA THR A 427 7.26 -41.26 -24.19
C THR A 427 7.48 -42.77 -24.04
N ALA A 428 8.25 -43.20 -23.03
CA ALA A 428 8.50 -44.61 -22.75
C ALA A 428 7.21 -45.39 -22.44
N ASP A 429 7.25 -46.70 -22.70
CA ASP A 429 6.16 -47.61 -22.37
C ASP A 429 5.91 -47.70 -20.85
N GLU A 430 6.99 -47.61 -20.06
CA GLU A 430 6.98 -47.52 -18.60
C GLU A 430 8.01 -46.46 -18.16
N ILE A 431 7.64 -45.61 -17.21
CA ILE A 431 8.58 -44.63 -16.65
C ILE A 431 9.61 -45.35 -15.79
N ASN A 432 10.87 -45.24 -16.16
CA ASN A 432 11.98 -45.70 -15.33
C ASN A 432 12.33 -44.63 -14.28
N ALA A 433 12.05 -44.92 -13.01
CA ALA A 433 12.34 -44.03 -11.89
C ALA A 433 13.83 -43.68 -11.77
N GLU A 434 14.74 -44.64 -11.97
CA GLU A 434 16.19 -44.42 -11.86
C GLU A 434 16.69 -43.45 -12.93
N LEU A 435 16.31 -43.67 -14.19
CA LEU A 435 16.71 -42.80 -15.30
C LEU A 435 16.09 -41.41 -15.19
N LEU A 436 14.79 -41.32 -14.85
CA LEU A 436 14.09 -40.06 -14.64
C LEU A 436 14.74 -39.25 -13.51
N THR A 437 15.14 -39.95 -12.44
CA THR A 437 15.80 -39.31 -11.31
C THR A 437 17.21 -38.82 -11.68
N VAL A 438 17.99 -39.63 -12.40
CA VAL A 438 19.31 -39.21 -12.91
C VAL A 438 19.18 -37.98 -13.81
N PHE A 439 18.14 -37.94 -14.64
CA PHE A 439 17.82 -36.79 -15.49
C PHE A 439 17.54 -35.52 -14.67
N ILE A 440 16.61 -35.58 -13.71
CA ILE A 440 16.23 -34.42 -12.87
C ILE A 440 17.41 -33.93 -12.05
N ALA A 441 18.17 -34.84 -11.42
CA ALA A 441 19.33 -34.47 -10.61
C ALA A 441 20.42 -33.79 -11.47
N LYS A 442 20.67 -34.28 -12.68
CA LYS A 442 21.61 -33.68 -13.63
C LYS A 442 21.15 -32.30 -14.10
N HIS A 443 19.86 -32.10 -14.34
CA HIS A 443 19.32 -30.84 -14.86
C HIS A 443 19.13 -29.77 -13.77
N SER A 444 18.71 -30.17 -12.56
CA SER A 444 18.52 -29.29 -11.41
C SER A 444 19.82 -28.57 -11.00
N ASN A 445 20.98 -29.25 -11.08
CA ASN A 445 22.29 -28.65 -10.84
C ASN A 445 22.68 -27.54 -11.85
N ASN A 446 21.99 -27.47 -13.00
CA ASN A 446 22.24 -26.49 -14.07
C ASN A 446 21.09 -25.49 -14.27
N ALA A 447 19.98 -25.63 -13.54
CA ALA A 447 18.76 -24.86 -13.75
C ALA A 447 18.90 -23.38 -13.39
N ASP A 448 19.81 -23.03 -12.46
CA ASP A 448 20.14 -21.63 -12.17
C ASP A 448 20.87 -20.94 -13.34
N GLY A 449 21.57 -21.70 -14.19
CA GLY A 449 22.30 -21.17 -15.33
C GLY A 449 21.42 -20.80 -16.52
N LEU A 450 20.18 -21.28 -16.59
CA LEU A 450 19.39 -21.17 -17.81
C LEU A 450 18.38 -20.01 -17.83
N GLY A 451 17.98 -19.42 -16.70
CA GLY A 451 17.28 -18.11 -16.67
C GLY A 451 15.92 -18.00 -17.40
N GLY A 452 14.80 -18.14 -16.66
CA GLY A 452 13.48 -17.53 -16.97
C GLY A 452 12.88 -17.74 -18.38
N ASP A 453 11.96 -16.84 -18.77
CA ASP A 453 11.18 -16.86 -20.03
C ASP A 453 12.05 -16.94 -21.31
N ASP A 454 13.32 -16.53 -21.24
CA ASP A 454 14.29 -16.66 -22.34
C ASP A 454 14.55 -18.15 -22.72
N ASN A 455 14.25 -19.10 -21.81
CA ASN A 455 14.38 -20.55 -22.03
C ASN A 455 13.33 -21.15 -22.94
N LYS A 456 12.11 -20.59 -23.00
CA LYS A 456 11.08 -21.12 -23.88
C LYS A 456 11.58 -21.12 -25.33
N PHE A 457 12.19 -20.00 -25.74
CA PHE A 457 12.77 -19.85 -27.08
C PHE A 457 14.03 -20.70 -27.31
N ALA A 458 14.87 -20.91 -26.29
CA ALA A 458 16.03 -21.79 -26.39
C ALA A 458 15.60 -23.25 -26.55
N ALA A 459 14.73 -23.74 -25.66
CA ALA A 459 14.21 -25.10 -25.70
C ALA A 459 13.46 -25.38 -27.01
N GLU A 460 12.58 -24.49 -27.47
CA GLU A 460 11.85 -24.63 -28.74
C GLU A 460 12.79 -24.75 -29.95
N ARG A 461 13.86 -23.93 -29.98
CA ARG A 461 14.92 -24.06 -30.99
C ARG A 461 15.60 -25.42 -30.90
N HIS A 462 15.98 -25.87 -29.71
CA HIS A 462 16.66 -27.14 -29.52
C HIS A 462 15.77 -28.35 -29.88
N PHE A 463 14.48 -28.35 -29.54
CA PHE A 463 13.52 -29.36 -29.98
C PHE A 463 13.45 -29.43 -31.51
N THR A 464 13.34 -28.28 -32.19
CA THR A 464 13.33 -28.19 -33.66
C THR A 464 14.59 -28.83 -34.26
N LYS A 465 15.75 -28.54 -33.66
CA LYS A 465 17.03 -29.13 -34.08
C LYS A 465 17.04 -30.65 -33.92
N ILE A 466 16.72 -31.12 -32.72
CA ILE A 466 16.73 -32.55 -32.39
C ILE A 466 15.80 -33.30 -33.32
N PHE A 467 14.58 -32.81 -33.56
CA PHE A 467 13.62 -33.50 -34.42
C PHE A 467 14.03 -33.53 -35.89
N LYS A 468 14.76 -32.51 -36.36
CA LYS A 468 15.35 -32.50 -37.69
C LYS A 468 16.50 -33.50 -37.83
N GLU A 469 17.36 -33.60 -36.82
CA GLU A 469 18.52 -34.51 -36.81
C GLU A 469 18.12 -35.96 -36.46
N HIS A 470 17.05 -36.12 -35.70
CA HIS A 470 16.53 -37.36 -35.14
C HIS A 470 14.99 -37.44 -35.32
N PRO A 471 14.49 -37.61 -36.55
CA PRO A 471 13.05 -37.69 -36.81
C PRO A 471 12.35 -38.84 -36.07
N GLU A 472 13.10 -39.88 -35.69
CA GLU A 472 12.60 -40.97 -34.84
C GLU A 472 12.11 -40.50 -33.47
N ILE A 473 12.72 -39.47 -32.89
CA ILE A 473 12.35 -38.92 -31.58
C ILE A 473 11.01 -38.16 -31.70
N GLN A 474 10.84 -37.35 -32.75
CA GLN A 474 9.58 -36.67 -33.04
C GLN A 474 8.45 -37.68 -33.26
N GLN A 475 8.74 -38.78 -33.95
CA GLN A 475 7.77 -39.85 -34.16
C GLN A 475 7.38 -40.55 -32.84
N GLN A 476 8.34 -40.80 -31.95
CA GLN A 476 8.07 -41.34 -30.60
C GLN A 476 7.15 -40.42 -29.81
N LEU A 477 7.43 -39.12 -29.79
CA LEU A 477 6.60 -38.11 -29.13
C LEU A 477 5.17 -38.10 -29.68
N ASN A 478 5.02 -38.04 -31.01
CA ASN A 478 3.73 -38.07 -31.66
C ASN A 478 2.95 -39.36 -31.38
N ASN A 479 3.62 -40.52 -31.34
CA ASN A 479 3.00 -41.80 -31.01
C ASN A 479 2.55 -41.87 -29.54
N ALA A 480 3.36 -41.36 -28.61
CA ALA A 480 3.04 -41.32 -27.18
C ALA A 480 1.87 -40.38 -26.88
N PHE A 481 1.79 -39.24 -27.57
CA PHE A 481 0.64 -38.33 -27.49
C PHE A 481 -0.65 -39.03 -27.95
N ARG A 482 -0.63 -39.67 -29.12
CA ARG A 482 -1.80 -40.35 -29.70
C ARG A 482 -2.28 -41.57 -28.90
N SER A 483 -1.38 -42.19 -28.14
CA SER A 483 -1.70 -43.37 -27.31
C SER A 483 -2.06 -43.00 -25.87
N GLU A 484 -2.25 -41.71 -25.56
CA GLU A 484 -2.45 -41.16 -24.20
C GLU A 484 -1.27 -41.40 -23.24
N LYS A 485 -0.20 -42.09 -23.68
CA LYS A 485 0.98 -42.38 -22.85
C LYS A 485 1.65 -41.11 -22.34
N LEU A 486 1.76 -40.09 -23.19
CA LEU A 486 2.36 -38.82 -22.79
C LEU A 486 1.60 -38.19 -21.61
N LYS A 487 0.26 -38.24 -21.65
CA LYS A 487 -0.61 -37.75 -20.57
C LYS A 487 -0.43 -38.56 -19.29
N VAL A 488 -0.52 -39.88 -19.40
CA VAL A 488 -0.37 -40.81 -18.27
C VAL A 488 1.00 -40.66 -17.61
N ASN A 489 2.06 -40.62 -18.40
CA ASN A 489 3.42 -40.48 -17.87
C ASN A 489 3.62 -39.11 -17.20
N SER A 490 3.12 -38.03 -17.80
CA SER A 490 3.19 -36.69 -17.20
C SER A 490 2.45 -36.61 -15.86
N GLN A 491 1.29 -37.25 -15.78
CA GLN A 491 0.49 -37.37 -14.57
C GLN A 491 1.26 -38.08 -13.44
N VAL A 492 1.84 -39.25 -13.72
CA VAL A 492 2.56 -40.06 -12.74
C VAL A 492 3.79 -39.33 -12.19
N VAL A 493 4.52 -38.58 -13.03
CA VAL A 493 5.64 -37.75 -12.58
C VAL A 493 5.17 -36.63 -11.65
N SER A 494 4.08 -35.94 -12.00
CA SER A 494 3.55 -34.85 -11.17
C SER A 494 3.02 -35.36 -9.82
N GLU A 495 2.32 -36.49 -9.82
CA GLU A 495 1.88 -37.19 -8.62
C GLU A 495 3.05 -37.54 -7.69
N ALA A 496 4.16 -38.04 -8.24
CA ALA A 496 5.33 -38.40 -7.44
C ALA A 496 5.98 -37.18 -6.75
N ILE A 497 6.07 -36.05 -7.46
CA ILE A 497 6.61 -34.80 -6.90
C ILE A 497 5.69 -34.26 -5.78
N GLU A 498 4.38 -34.30 -6.01
CA GLU A 498 3.40 -33.83 -5.02
C GLU A 498 3.39 -34.72 -3.76
N LEU A 499 3.52 -36.04 -3.95
CA LEU A 499 3.65 -37.00 -2.85
C LEU A 499 4.88 -36.69 -1.97
N ILE A 500 6.03 -36.36 -2.58
CA ILE A 500 7.22 -35.93 -1.83
C ILE A 500 6.96 -34.65 -1.06
N SER A 501 6.40 -33.64 -1.74
CA SER A 501 6.12 -32.33 -1.14
C SER A 501 5.21 -32.45 0.09
N THR A 502 4.16 -33.25 -0.02
CA THR A 502 3.20 -33.49 1.06
C THR A 502 3.86 -34.17 2.26
N ASN A 503 4.65 -35.23 2.05
CA ASN A 503 5.31 -35.94 3.15
C ASN A 503 6.39 -35.07 3.83
N VAL A 504 7.14 -34.28 3.06
CA VAL A 504 8.08 -33.28 3.61
C VAL A 504 7.34 -32.28 4.50
N GLU A 505 6.25 -31.71 4.00
CA GLU A 505 5.43 -30.75 4.75
C GLU A 505 4.95 -31.37 6.06
N GLU A 506 4.31 -32.54 6.01
CA GLU A 506 3.79 -33.23 7.19
C GLU A 506 4.88 -33.49 8.25
N GLN A 507 6.04 -33.99 7.84
CA GLN A 507 7.14 -34.26 8.76
C GLN A 507 7.71 -32.98 9.39
N LEU A 508 7.91 -31.93 8.60
CA LEU A 508 8.44 -30.65 9.10
C LEU A 508 7.43 -29.94 10.01
N VAL A 509 6.14 -29.94 9.66
CA VAL A 509 5.07 -29.38 10.51
C VAL A 509 5.04 -30.09 11.85
N ASN A 510 5.08 -31.42 11.87
CA ASN A 510 5.11 -32.21 13.10
C ASN A 510 6.31 -31.85 14.00
N ARG A 511 7.51 -31.69 13.42
CA ARG A 511 8.72 -31.30 14.17
C ARG A 511 8.66 -29.86 14.68
N LEU A 512 8.20 -28.92 13.86
CA LEU A 512 8.07 -27.52 14.26
C LEU A 512 7.04 -27.35 15.38
N GLN A 513 5.93 -28.10 15.33
CA GLN A 513 4.95 -28.13 16.41
C GLN A 513 5.53 -28.70 17.71
N GLN A 514 6.32 -29.77 17.66
CA GLN A 514 7.03 -30.31 18.82
C GLN A 514 8.02 -29.29 19.44
N ALA A 515 8.58 -28.40 18.62
CA ALA A 515 9.47 -27.31 19.05
C ALA A 515 8.73 -26.01 19.42
N GLY A 516 7.39 -25.98 19.39
CA GLY A 516 6.59 -24.79 19.73
C GLY A 516 6.64 -23.66 18.70
N LYS A 517 6.97 -23.95 17.45
CA LYS A 517 7.12 -22.97 16.35
C LYS A 517 5.92 -22.98 15.39
N HIS A 518 5.80 -21.93 14.58
CA HIS A 518 4.72 -21.76 13.61
C HIS A 518 4.96 -22.57 12.32
N PRO A 519 3.95 -23.21 11.71
CA PRO A 519 4.11 -24.07 10.52
C PRO A 519 4.62 -23.43 9.22
N THR A 520 4.63 -22.09 9.11
CA THR A 520 4.93 -21.37 7.85
C THR A 520 6.31 -21.69 7.26
N GLU A 521 7.31 -21.99 8.10
CA GLU A 521 8.65 -22.38 7.66
C GLU A 521 8.64 -23.75 6.93
N ALA A 522 7.76 -24.67 7.34
CA ALA A 522 7.61 -25.98 6.68
C ALA A 522 7.04 -25.83 5.27
N TYR A 523 5.99 -25.01 5.12
CA TYR A 523 5.38 -24.72 3.83
C TYR A 523 6.37 -24.10 2.84
N ALA A 524 7.17 -23.13 3.30
CA ALA A 524 8.20 -22.51 2.46
C ALA A 524 9.26 -23.55 2.02
N THR A 525 9.69 -24.43 2.92
CA THR A 525 10.70 -25.46 2.63
C THR A 525 10.16 -26.53 1.68
N ALA A 526 8.93 -27.02 1.90
CA ALA A 526 8.27 -27.98 1.02
C ALA A 526 8.07 -27.40 -0.39
N SER A 527 7.65 -26.12 -0.47
CA SER A 527 7.52 -25.41 -1.75
C SER A 527 8.85 -25.32 -2.51
N VAL A 528 9.97 -25.04 -1.82
CA VAL A 528 11.31 -25.01 -2.44
C VAL A 528 11.72 -26.39 -2.98
N ILE A 529 11.46 -27.46 -2.22
CA ILE A 529 11.76 -28.84 -2.68
C ILE A 529 10.90 -29.20 -3.89
N SER A 530 9.60 -28.93 -3.83
CA SER A 530 8.67 -29.15 -4.94
C SER A 530 9.09 -28.37 -6.19
N SER A 531 9.42 -27.09 -6.07
CA SER A 531 9.88 -26.28 -7.20
C SER A 531 11.19 -26.80 -7.81
N THR A 532 12.10 -27.30 -6.96
CA THR A 532 13.38 -27.88 -7.41
C THR A 532 13.16 -29.14 -8.24
N LEU A 533 12.22 -30.00 -7.84
CA LEU A 533 11.89 -31.24 -8.54
C LEU A 533 11.03 -30.99 -9.80
N LYS A 534 10.07 -30.05 -9.73
CA LYS A 534 9.11 -29.75 -10.81
C LYS A 534 9.67 -28.84 -11.89
N GLY A 535 10.61 -27.96 -11.54
CA GLY A 535 11.20 -26.94 -12.43
C GLY A 535 11.69 -27.49 -13.77
N PRO A 536 12.53 -28.56 -13.80
CA PRO A 536 13.02 -29.18 -15.03
C PRO A 536 11.92 -29.57 -16.03
N PHE A 537 10.81 -30.09 -15.54
CA PHE A 537 9.70 -30.51 -16.38
C PHE A 537 8.95 -29.30 -16.94
N VAL A 538 8.59 -28.35 -16.08
CA VAL A 538 7.82 -27.15 -16.48
C VAL A 538 8.52 -26.40 -17.60
N GLN A 539 9.85 -26.23 -17.51
CA GLN A 539 10.64 -25.49 -18.51
C GLN A 539 10.65 -26.16 -19.89
N LEU A 540 10.59 -27.50 -19.93
CA LEU A 540 10.63 -28.27 -21.18
C LEU A 540 9.24 -28.65 -21.70
N PHE A 541 8.21 -28.58 -20.85
CA PHE A 541 6.87 -29.08 -21.16
C PHE A 541 6.16 -28.29 -22.27
N ALA A 542 6.13 -26.96 -22.16
CA ALA A 542 5.44 -26.13 -23.14
C ALA A 542 6.06 -26.24 -24.55
N PRO A 543 7.39 -26.11 -24.72
CA PRO A 543 8.04 -26.35 -26.01
C PRO A 543 7.81 -27.75 -26.56
N LEU A 544 7.80 -28.78 -25.70
CA LEU A 544 7.50 -30.16 -26.10
C LEU A 544 6.08 -30.28 -26.66
N LEU A 545 5.08 -29.68 -26.02
CA LEU A 545 3.71 -29.68 -26.54
C LEU A 545 3.57 -28.87 -27.82
N ASP A 546 4.22 -27.72 -27.92
CA ASP A 546 4.23 -26.87 -29.12
C ASP A 546 4.81 -27.64 -30.33
N SER A 547 5.75 -28.56 -30.08
CA SER A 547 6.41 -29.39 -31.10
C SER A 547 5.62 -30.61 -31.61
N LEU A 548 4.45 -30.91 -31.03
CA LEU A 548 3.54 -31.96 -31.53
C LEU A 548 2.93 -31.54 -32.87
N ASP A 549 3.09 -32.37 -33.89
CA ASP A 549 2.54 -32.10 -35.22
C ASP A 549 1.03 -32.37 -35.27
N SER A 550 0.28 -31.44 -35.85
CA SER A 550 -1.10 -31.71 -36.28
C SER A 550 -1.06 -32.74 -37.41
N LEU A 551 -1.96 -33.73 -37.34
CA LEU A 551 -2.07 -34.84 -38.29
C LEU A 551 -2.14 -34.39 -39.77
N ASP A 552 -1.83 -35.33 -40.67
CA ASP A 552 -2.37 -35.33 -42.04
C ASP A 552 -3.86 -34.94 -41.98
N GLU A 553 -4.29 -34.03 -42.87
CA GLU A 553 -5.57 -33.29 -42.90
C GLU A 553 -6.88 -34.11 -42.73
N ASN A 554 -6.81 -35.43 -42.57
CA ASN A 554 -7.92 -36.38 -42.66
C ASN A 554 -8.29 -37.15 -41.38
N SER A 555 -7.75 -36.86 -40.18
CA SER A 555 -7.95 -37.79 -39.02
C SER A 555 -8.42 -37.21 -37.68
N VAL A 556 -8.16 -35.95 -37.31
CA VAL A 556 -8.68 -35.32 -36.08
C VAL A 556 -8.92 -33.83 -36.35
N ALA A 557 -10.03 -33.27 -35.84
CA ALA A 557 -10.32 -31.84 -36.01
C ALA A 557 -9.37 -30.97 -35.16
N GLU A 558 -9.00 -29.78 -35.63
CA GLU A 558 -8.08 -28.86 -34.93
C GLU A 558 -8.51 -28.57 -33.48
N GLY A 559 -9.82 -28.38 -33.25
CA GLY A 559 -10.37 -28.19 -31.91
C GLY A 559 -10.17 -29.39 -30.98
N GLU A 560 -10.35 -30.61 -31.49
CA GLU A 560 -10.15 -31.85 -30.73
C GLU A 560 -8.66 -32.07 -30.41
N PHE A 561 -7.76 -31.71 -31.32
CA PHE A 561 -6.32 -31.74 -31.08
C PHE A 561 -5.88 -30.77 -29.97
N LEU A 562 -6.42 -29.55 -29.97
CA LEU A 562 -6.15 -28.57 -28.92
C LEU A 562 -6.71 -29.01 -27.55
N GLU A 563 -7.90 -29.61 -27.51
CA GLU A 563 -8.45 -30.19 -26.28
C GLU A 563 -7.57 -31.32 -25.73
N GLN A 564 -7.04 -32.19 -26.59
CA GLN A 564 -6.12 -33.24 -26.18
C GLN A 564 -4.79 -32.68 -25.64
N LYS A 565 -4.23 -31.64 -26.27
CA LYS A 565 -3.05 -30.92 -25.76
C LYS A 565 -3.32 -30.29 -24.39
N GLN A 566 -4.49 -29.69 -24.20
CA GLN A 566 -4.89 -29.12 -22.91
C GLN A 566 -5.03 -30.22 -21.84
N ALA A 567 -5.59 -31.38 -22.19
CA ALA A 567 -5.71 -32.50 -21.26
C ALA A 567 -4.35 -33.05 -20.78
N VAL A 568 -3.31 -33.02 -21.63
CA VAL A 568 -1.92 -33.35 -21.22
C VAL A 568 -1.36 -32.30 -20.27
N THR A 569 -1.64 -31.02 -20.53
CA THR A 569 -1.25 -29.90 -19.66
C THR A 569 -1.90 -30.02 -18.28
N ASP A 570 -3.21 -30.24 -18.25
CA ASP A 570 -3.96 -30.34 -16.99
C ASP A 570 -3.48 -31.54 -16.15
N ALA A 571 -3.19 -32.68 -16.79
CA ALA A 571 -2.66 -33.86 -16.11
C ALA A 571 -1.30 -33.59 -15.43
N PHE A 572 -0.46 -32.75 -16.02
CA PHE A 572 0.82 -32.38 -15.41
C PHE A 572 0.68 -31.34 -14.30
N PHE A 573 -0.18 -30.33 -14.46
CA PHE A 573 -0.29 -29.24 -13.49
C PHE A 573 -1.24 -29.53 -12.32
N PHE A 574 -2.24 -30.38 -12.53
CA PHE A 574 -3.26 -30.74 -11.56
C PHE A 574 -3.25 -32.26 -11.36
N PRO A 575 -2.24 -32.80 -10.64
CA PRO A 575 -2.17 -34.23 -10.36
C PRO A 575 -3.35 -34.70 -9.51
N ASN A 576 -3.69 -35.98 -9.64
CA ASN A 576 -4.71 -36.68 -8.87
C ASN A 576 -4.07 -37.26 -7.59
N GLU A 577 -4.81 -38.12 -6.87
CA GLU A 577 -4.22 -38.89 -5.79
C GLU A 577 -3.04 -39.75 -6.31
N PRO A 578 -1.92 -39.83 -5.55
CA PRO A 578 -0.72 -40.51 -6.01
C PRO A 578 -0.96 -41.98 -6.35
N SER A 579 -0.63 -42.37 -7.57
CA SER A 579 -0.68 -43.77 -8.00
C SER A 579 0.43 -44.64 -7.37
N GLU A 580 0.29 -45.97 -7.46
CA GLU A 580 1.31 -46.92 -7.01
C GLU A 580 2.65 -46.70 -7.74
N ASN A 581 2.60 -46.40 -9.04
CA ASN A 581 3.78 -46.04 -9.83
C ASN A 581 4.43 -44.72 -9.37
N ALA A 582 3.65 -43.75 -8.91
CA ALA A 582 4.17 -42.50 -8.38
C ALA A 582 5.00 -42.72 -7.11
N THR A 583 4.68 -43.74 -6.31
CA THR A 583 5.42 -44.10 -5.09
C THR A 583 6.83 -44.62 -5.40
N GLU A 584 6.97 -45.46 -6.44
CA GLU A 584 8.27 -45.96 -6.88
C GLU A 584 9.16 -44.81 -7.40
N ILE A 585 8.59 -43.90 -8.19
CA ILE A 585 9.28 -42.72 -8.67
C ILE A 585 9.67 -41.81 -7.49
N ALA A 586 8.77 -41.58 -6.54
CA ALA A 586 9.05 -40.75 -5.37
C ALA A 586 10.21 -41.32 -4.53
N ASN A 587 10.25 -42.63 -4.32
CA ASN A 587 11.36 -43.31 -3.65
C ASN A 587 12.68 -43.18 -4.42
N GLY A 588 12.65 -43.30 -5.76
CA GLY A 588 13.80 -43.06 -6.62
C GLY A 588 14.35 -41.64 -6.47
N LEU A 589 13.46 -40.64 -6.51
CA LEU A 589 13.80 -39.22 -6.36
C LEU A 589 14.44 -38.93 -5.01
N VAL A 590 13.86 -39.43 -3.92
CA VAL A 590 14.42 -39.24 -2.57
C VAL A 590 15.83 -39.80 -2.44
N LYS A 591 16.11 -40.95 -3.08
CA LYS A 591 17.43 -41.57 -3.02
C LYS A 591 18.54 -40.72 -3.64
N ASN A 592 18.30 -40.07 -4.80
CA ASN A 592 19.32 -39.22 -5.42
C ASN A 592 19.39 -37.82 -4.82
N PHE A 593 18.30 -37.33 -4.24
CA PHE A 593 18.27 -36.06 -3.49
C PHE A 593 18.58 -36.26 -1.99
N HIS A 594 19.20 -37.39 -1.60
CA HIS A 594 19.45 -37.74 -0.20
C HIS A 594 20.12 -36.62 0.60
N ASN A 595 21.15 -35.96 0.04
CA ASN A 595 21.85 -34.87 0.72
C ASN A 595 20.95 -33.64 0.98
N LEU A 596 19.98 -33.38 0.09
CA LEU A 596 19.00 -32.30 0.27
C LEU A 596 18.10 -32.61 1.46
N PHE A 597 17.62 -33.84 1.56
CA PHE A 597 16.80 -34.30 2.69
C PHE A 597 17.59 -34.40 3.99
N GLU A 598 18.85 -34.87 3.94
CA GLU A 598 19.75 -34.96 5.09
C GLU A 598 20.05 -33.58 5.69
N ARG A 599 20.23 -32.54 4.85
CA ARG A 599 20.37 -31.15 5.32
C ARG A 599 19.21 -30.69 6.21
N HIS A 600 18.01 -31.23 5.96
CA HIS A 600 16.80 -30.96 6.72
C HIS A 600 16.46 -32.06 7.73
N ASP A 601 17.36 -33.04 7.93
CA ASP A 601 17.22 -34.21 8.79
C ASP A 601 15.98 -35.07 8.46
N LEU A 602 15.60 -35.12 7.18
CA LEU A 602 14.42 -35.83 6.69
C LEU A 602 14.77 -37.27 6.28
N GLN A 603 13.97 -38.21 6.75
CA GLN A 603 13.98 -39.61 6.31
C GLN A 603 12.61 -39.94 5.73
N LEU A 604 12.51 -39.86 4.41
CA LEU A 604 11.28 -40.13 3.68
C LEU A 604 11.31 -41.57 3.18
N SER A 605 10.27 -42.33 3.52
CA SER A 605 9.96 -43.63 2.91
C SER A 605 8.47 -43.61 2.60
N PHE A 606 8.11 -43.91 1.36
CA PHE A 606 6.72 -43.91 0.89
C PHE A 606 6.16 -45.32 0.80
#